data_AF-A0A6D0FAT6-F1
#
_entry.id   AF-A0A6D0FAT6-F1
#
_cell.length_a   1.000
_cell.length_b   1.000
_cell.length_c   1.000
_cell.angle_alpha   90.00
_cell.angle_beta   90.00
_cell.angle_gamma   90.00
#
_symmetry.space_group_name_H-M   'P 1'
#
loop_
_entity.id
_entity.type
_entity.pdbx_description
1 polymer ?
#
loop_
_entity_poly.entity_id
_entity_poly.type
_entity_poly.pdbx_seq_one_letter_code
_entity_poly.pdbx_strand_id
1 'polypeptide(L)'
;MKISDGNWLIQPGLNLIHPLHVFEVEQQGNEMVVYAAPRDVRERTWQLDTPLFTLRFFSPQEGIVGVRIEHFQGALNNGPHYPLNILQDVKVTIENTERYAEFKSGNLSARVSKGEFWSLDFLR
;
A
#
# COMPACT_ATOMS: atom_id res chain seq x y z
N MET A 1 0.14 5.23 21.54
CA MET A 1 1.46 5.58 20.98
C MET A 1 1.41 7.00 20.44
N LYS A 2 2.36 7.87 20.79
CA LYS A 2 2.50 9.22 20.20
C LYS A 2 3.56 9.15 19.10
N ILE A 3 3.28 9.72 17.93
CA ILE A 3 4.18 9.70 16.77
C ILE A 3 4.63 11.14 16.44
N SER A 4 3.68 12.06 16.28
CA SER A 4 3.96 13.49 16.12
C SER A 4 4.07 14.21 17.47
N ASP A 5 4.74 15.35 17.44
CA ASP A 5 4.77 16.36 18.51
C ASP A 5 4.20 17.68 17.95
N GLY A 6 2.88 17.84 18.09
CA GLY A 6 2.14 18.89 17.38
C GLY A 6 2.15 18.68 15.86
N ASN A 7 2.00 19.77 15.11
CA ASN A 7 2.01 19.74 13.63
C ASN A 7 3.43 19.75 13.04
N TRP A 8 4.40 20.30 13.78
CA TRP A 8 5.69 20.70 13.21
C TRP A 8 6.84 19.75 13.56
N LEU A 9 6.68 18.91 14.58
CA LEU A 9 7.74 18.06 15.11
C LEU A 9 7.33 16.59 15.15
N ILE A 10 8.36 15.75 15.22
CA ILE A 10 8.27 14.31 15.46
C ILE A 10 8.71 14.06 16.91
N GLN A 11 8.12 13.06 17.57
CA GLN A 11 8.54 12.69 18.93
C GLN A 11 10.04 12.35 18.98
N PRO A 12 10.78 12.78 20.03
CA PRO A 12 12.21 12.50 20.16
C PRO A 12 12.54 11.01 20.04
N GLY A 13 13.55 10.69 19.23
CA GLY A 13 14.03 9.32 19.02
C GLY A 13 13.27 8.51 17.95
N LEU A 14 12.27 9.09 17.28
CA LEU A 14 11.59 8.44 16.16
C LEU A 14 12.16 8.88 14.81
N ASN A 15 12.40 7.91 13.94
CA ASN A 15 12.71 8.12 12.53
C ASN A 15 11.53 7.60 11.69
N LEU A 16 11.00 8.42 10.80
CA LEU A 16 9.83 8.08 9.99
C LEU A 16 10.21 7.95 8.51
N ILE A 17 9.65 6.94 7.87
CA ILE A 17 9.64 6.77 6.42
C ILE A 17 8.19 6.54 5.99
N HIS A 18 7.81 7.06 4.83
CA HIS A 18 6.42 7.05 4.34
C HIS A 18 6.39 6.58 2.89
N PRO A 19 5.34 5.92 2.40
CA PRO A 19 5.16 5.70 0.97
C PRO A 19 4.76 7.03 0.31
N LEU A 20 5.66 7.62 -0.49
CA LEU A 20 5.48 8.95 -1.07
C LEU A 20 5.46 8.97 -2.61
N HIS A 21 5.91 7.89 -3.27
CA HIS A 21 5.98 7.85 -4.72
C HIS A 21 5.72 6.43 -5.22
N VAL A 22 4.73 6.25 -6.10
CA VAL A 22 4.50 4.96 -6.78
C VAL A 22 5.67 4.70 -7.72
N PHE A 23 6.45 3.66 -7.43
CA PHE A 23 7.50 3.21 -8.33
C PHE A 23 6.94 2.25 -9.39
N GLU A 24 6.15 1.27 -8.94
CA GLU A 24 5.62 0.22 -9.82
C GLU A 24 4.29 -0.32 -9.28
N VAL A 25 3.46 -0.83 -10.20
CA VAL A 25 2.17 -1.45 -9.90
C VAL A 25 2.07 -2.75 -10.67
N GLU A 26 1.84 -3.83 -9.93
CA GLU A 26 1.68 -5.19 -10.46
C GLU A 26 0.30 -5.74 -10.14
N GLN A 27 -0.27 -6.51 -11.06
CA GLN A 27 -1.43 -7.34 -10.79
C GLN A 27 -0.96 -8.79 -10.56
N GLN A 28 -1.35 -9.36 -9.42
CA GLN A 28 -1.04 -10.74 -9.04
C GLN A 28 -2.36 -11.49 -8.84
N GLY A 29 -2.87 -12.11 -9.91
CA GLY A 29 -4.19 -12.77 -9.88
C GLY A 29 -5.32 -11.76 -9.62
N ASN A 30 -6.03 -11.95 -8.50
CA ASN A 30 -7.08 -11.05 -8.01
C ASN A 30 -6.58 -10.06 -6.95
N GLU A 31 -5.27 -9.82 -6.87
CA GLU A 31 -4.67 -8.83 -5.98
C GLU A 31 -3.92 -7.77 -6.77
N MET A 32 -3.83 -6.57 -6.20
CA MET A 32 -3.01 -5.47 -6.72
C MET A 32 -1.86 -5.22 -5.76
N VAL A 33 -0.64 -5.16 -6.29
CA VAL A 33 0.57 -4.84 -5.53
C VAL A 33 1.11 -3.50 -6.01
N VAL A 34 1.41 -2.60 -5.07
CA VAL A 34 2.00 -1.29 -5.32
C VAL A 34 3.31 -1.20 -4.57
N TYR A 35 4.40 -0.93 -5.30
CA TYR A 35 5.71 -0.64 -4.73
C TYR A 35 5.85 0.87 -4.59
N ALA A 36 6.02 1.35 -3.35
CA ALA A 36 6.04 2.78 -3.05
C ALA A 36 7.34 3.18 -2.36
N ALA A 37 8.04 4.16 -2.94
CA ALA A 37 9.29 4.69 -2.42
C ALA A 37 9.06 5.82 -1.42
N PRO A 38 9.98 6.04 -0.46
CA PRO A 38 9.90 7.11 0.52
C PRO A 38 10.45 8.46 0.05
N ARG A 39 10.76 8.56 -1.24
CA ARG A 39 11.26 9.76 -1.90
C ARG A 39 10.99 9.65 -3.41
N ASP A 40 11.29 10.71 -4.14
CA ASP A 40 11.31 10.68 -5.59
C ASP A 40 12.41 9.72 -6.10
N VAL A 41 12.01 8.77 -6.94
CA VAL A 41 12.86 7.72 -7.53
C VAL A 41 12.70 7.65 -9.05
N ARG A 42 12.23 8.73 -9.68
CA ARG A 42 12.04 8.80 -11.15
C ARG A 42 13.35 8.65 -11.91
N GLU A 43 14.43 9.21 -11.39
CA GLU A 43 15.76 9.07 -11.98
C GLU A 43 16.47 7.80 -11.46
N ARG A 44 17.16 7.09 -12.35
CA ARG A 44 17.86 5.82 -12.01
C ARG A 44 18.88 5.97 -10.88
N THR A 45 19.50 7.15 -10.76
CA THR A 45 20.47 7.42 -9.69
C THR A 45 19.85 7.34 -8.29
N TRP A 46 18.54 7.53 -8.16
CA TRP A 46 17.82 7.50 -6.88
C TRP A 46 17.13 6.16 -6.59
N GLN A 47 17.19 5.20 -7.51
CA GLN A 47 16.54 3.88 -7.42
C GLN A 47 17.32 2.86 -6.56
N LEU A 48 18.37 3.31 -5.86
CA LEU A 48 19.20 2.52 -4.95
C LEU A 48 19.41 3.29 -3.63
N ASP A 49 19.94 2.61 -2.61
CA ASP A 49 20.16 3.17 -1.26
C ASP A 49 18.90 3.84 -0.67
N THR A 50 17.73 3.23 -0.89
CA THR A 50 16.45 3.67 -0.34
C THR A 50 15.61 2.48 0.12
N PRO A 51 14.87 2.60 1.23
CA PRO A 51 13.79 1.65 1.55
C PRO A 51 12.71 1.65 0.47
N LEU A 52 11.88 0.60 0.47
CA LEU A 52 10.73 0.47 -0.41
C LEU A 52 9.58 -0.22 0.35
N PHE A 53 8.38 0.34 0.27
CA PHE A 53 7.18 -0.27 0.82
C PHE A 53 6.52 -1.18 -0.21
N THR A 54 6.03 -2.33 0.24
CA THR A 54 5.18 -3.21 -0.56
C THR A 54 3.76 -3.12 -0.02
N LEU A 55 2.85 -2.56 -0.81
CA LEU A 55 1.43 -2.47 -0.49
C LEU A 55 0.67 -3.52 -1.30
N ARG A 56 -0.10 -4.37 -0.62
CA ARG A 56 -0.94 -5.40 -1.25
C ARG A 56 -2.41 -5.12 -0.94
N PHE A 57 -3.21 -5.04 -1.99
CA PHE A 57 -4.66 -4.85 -1.95
C PHE A 57 -5.33 -6.14 -2.40
N PHE A 58 -6.24 -6.65 -1.57
CA PHE A 58 -6.94 -7.91 -1.80
C PHE A 58 -8.36 -7.83 -1.22
N SER A 59 -9.21 -8.80 -1.52
CA SER A 59 -10.59 -8.80 -1.05
C SER A 59 -10.97 -10.15 -0.44
N PRO A 60 -11.11 -10.25 0.89
CA PRO A 60 -11.52 -11.50 1.54
C PRO A 60 -13.02 -11.77 1.45
N GLN A 61 -13.83 -10.74 1.19
CA GLN A 61 -15.29 -10.76 1.03
C GLN A 61 -15.70 -9.59 0.10
N GLU A 62 -16.85 -9.71 -0.56
CA GLU A 62 -17.41 -8.60 -1.35
C GLU A 62 -17.57 -7.34 -0.49
N GLY A 63 -17.18 -6.18 -1.03
CA GLY A 63 -17.27 -4.90 -0.33
C GLY A 63 -16.22 -4.70 0.78
N ILE A 64 -15.28 -5.64 0.96
CA ILE A 64 -14.15 -5.51 1.89
C ILE A 64 -12.84 -5.45 1.08
N VAL A 65 -12.09 -4.36 1.26
CA VAL A 65 -10.73 -4.21 0.72
C VAL A 65 -9.72 -4.35 1.87
N GLY A 66 -8.95 -5.44 1.84
CA GLY A 66 -7.80 -5.63 2.69
C GLY A 66 -6.60 -4.85 2.16
N VAL A 67 -5.90 -4.15 3.05
CA VAL A 67 -4.68 -3.40 2.72
C VAL A 67 -3.57 -3.87 3.64
N ARG A 68 -2.52 -4.46 3.07
CA ARG A 68 -1.31 -4.89 3.78
C ARG A 68 -0.15 -3.99 3.36
N ILE A 69 0.50 -3.33 4.31
CA ILE A 69 1.65 -2.44 4.09
C ILE A 69 2.85 -3.06 4.80
N GLU A 70 3.91 -3.37 4.05
CA GLU A 70 5.06 -4.12 4.55
C GLU A 70 6.37 -3.37 4.32
N HIS A 71 7.32 -3.56 5.24
CA HIS A 71 8.70 -3.10 5.10
C HIS A 71 9.67 -4.28 4.93
N PHE A 72 9.83 -5.12 5.96
CA PHE A 72 10.64 -6.33 5.88
C PHE A 72 9.76 -7.58 5.94
N GLN A 73 9.87 -8.45 4.94
CA GLN A 73 9.13 -9.71 4.86
C GLN A 73 9.89 -10.90 5.47
N GLY A 74 11.14 -10.71 5.91
CA GLY A 74 11.96 -11.74 6.55
C GLY A 74 11.73 -11.90 8.07
N ALA A 75 10.82 -11.13 8.67
CA ALA A 75 10.52 -11.22 10.09
C ALA A 75 9.76 -12.52 10.42
N LEU A 76 9.95 -13.05 11.63
CA LEU A 76 9.13 -14.14 12.13
C LEU A 76 7.68 -13.68 12.29
N ASN A 77 6.75 -14.39 11.65
CA ASN A 77 5.31 -14.13 11.74
C ASN A 77 4.61 -15.37 12.31
N ASN A 78 4.85 -15.63 13.60
CA ASN A 78 4.26 -16.77 14.29
C ASN A 78 2.79 -16.50 14.61
N GLY A 79 1.97 -17.55 14.62
CA GLY A 79 0.57 -17.49 15.02
C GLY A 79 0.35 -17.42 16.54
N PRO A 80 -0.91 -17.46 17.01
CA PRO A 80 -2.12 -17.65 16.19
C PRO A 80 -2.53 -16.38 15.44
N HIS A 81 -3.17 -16.56 14.28
CA HIS A 81 -3.83 -15.47 13.55
C HIS A 81 -5.33 -15.49 13.82
N TYR A 82 -6.01 -14.38 13.54
CA TYR A 82 -7.48 -14.33 13.67
C TYR A 82 -8.14 -15.39 12.77
N PRO A 83 -9.22 -16.05 13.23
CA PRO A 83 -9.97 -17.03 12.44
C PRO A 83 -10.88 -16.33 11.42
N LEU A 84 -10.27 -15.68 10.43
CA LEU A 84 -10.99 -14.92 9.39
C LEU A 84 -11.52 -15.85 8.29
N ASN A 85 -12.73 -15.59 7.83
CA ASN A 85 -13.30 -16.25 6.65
C ASN A 85 -12.83 -15.53 5.38
N ILE A 86 -11.78 -16.04 4.75
CA ILE A 86 -11.16 -15.43 3.57
C ILE A 86 -11.56 -16.23 2.32
N LEU A 87 -12.40 -15.64 1.47
CA LEU A 87 -12.72 -16.17 0.16
C LEU A 87 -11.57 -15.87 -0.81
N GLN A 88 -11.26 -16.82 -1.70
CA GLN A 88 -10.18 -16.70 -2.68
C GLN A 88 -10.66 -16.19 -4.04
N ASP A 89 -11.96 -16.26 -4.28
CA ASP A 89 -12.61 -16.06 -5.59
C ASP A 89 -13.57 -14.86 -5.59
N VAL A 90 -13.36 -13.89 -4.69
CA VAL A 90 -14.13 -12.64 -4.70
C VAL A 90 -13.92 -11.93 -6.03
N LYS A 91 -15.02 -11.57 -6.68
CA LYS A 91 -15.00 -10.80 -7.93
C LYS A 91 -14.50 -9.39 -7.65
N VAL A 92 -13.34 -9.06 -8.20
CA VAL A 92 -12.71 -7.75 -8.07
C VAL A 92 -12.47 -7.12 -9.45
N THR A 93 -12.22 -5.82 -9.48
CA THR A 93 -11.76 -5.09 -10.67
C THR A 93 -10.48 -4.37 -10.31
N ILE A 94 -9.48 -4.47 -11.18
CA ILE A 94 -8.19 -3.82 -11.01
C ILE A 94 -7.98 -2.94 -12.24
N GLU A 95 -7.79 -1.65 -12.01
CA GLU A 95 -7.49 -0.67 -13.06
C GLU A 95 -6.12 -0.06 -12.81
N ASN A 96 -5.23 -0.19 -13.80
CA ASN A 96 -3.89 0.36 -13.74
C ASN A 96 -3.70 1.37 -14.87
N THR A 97 -3.89 2.66 -14.57
CA THR A 97 -3.80 3.74 -15.56
C THR A 97 -2.49 4.52 -15.40
N GLU A 98 -2.28 5.54 -16.23
CA GLU A 98 -1.15 6.46 -16.07
C GLU A 98 -1.23 7.27 -14.77
N ARG A 99 -2.45 7.61 -14.32
CA ARG A 99 -2.66 8.52 -13.19
C ARG A 99 -2.93 7.82 -11.87
N TYR A 100 -3.48 6.62 -11.91
CA TYR A 100 -3.87 5.90 -10.71
C TYR A 100 -3.78 4.39 -10.87
N ALA A 101 -3.68 3.70 -9.74
CA ALA A 101 -3.94 2.28 -9.63
C ALA A 101 -5.11 2.07 -8.66
N GLU A 102 -6.15 1.36 -9.09
CA GLU A 102 -7.37 1.19 -8.32
C GLU A 102 -7.74 -0.29 -8.20
N PHE A 103 -8.01 -0.70 -6.96
CA PHE A 103 -8.49 -2.03 -6.61
C PHE A 103 -9.93 -1.92 -6.09
N LYS A 104 -10.87 -2.64 -6.70
CA LYS A 104 -12.31 -2.55 -6.38
C LYS A 104 -12.92 -3.90 -6.05
N SER A 105 -13.70 -3.94 -4.98
CA SER A 105 -14.54 -5.07 -4.57
C SER A 105 -15.96 -4.58 -4.29
N GLY A 106 -16.93 -5.06 -5.07
CA GLY A 106 -18.29 -4.52 -4.99
C GLY A 106 -18.35 -3.04 -5.33
N ASN A 107 -18.92 -2.24 -4.43
CA ASN A 107 -18.95 -0.78 -4.54
C ASN A 107 -17.71 -0.09 -3.92
N LEU A 108 -16.90 -0.79 -3.11
CA LEU A 108 -15.75 -0.20 -2.42
C LEU A 108 -14.48 -0.31 -3.28
N SER A 109 -13.74 0.78 -3.43
CA SER A 109 -12.41 0.74 -4.03
C SER A 109 -11.34 1.44 -3.19
N ALA A 110 -10.10 1.00 -3.36
CA ALA A 110 -8.91 1.67 -2.89
C ALA A 110 -8.10 2.16 -4.09
N ARG A 111 -7.87 3.46 -4.18
CA ARG A 111 -7.17 4.11 -5.28
C ARG A 111 -5.88 4.75 -4.81
N VAL A 112 -4.79 4.46 -5.49
CA VAL A 112 -3.48 5.06 -5.27
C VAL A 112 -3.16 6.00 -6.43
N SER A 113 -2.91 7.28 -6.13
CA SER A 113 -2.47 8.27 -7.12
C SER A 113 -1.00 8.07 -7.47
N LYS A 114 -0.70 8.03 -8.78
CA LYS A 114 0.66 7.94 -9.30
C LYS A 114 1.27 9.33 -9.49
N GLY A 115 2.60 9.37 -9.62
CA GLY A 115 3.35 10.60 -9.83
C GLY A 115 3.62 11.34 -8.52
N GLU A 116 3.71 12.66 -8.60
CA GLU A 116 4.26 13.52 -7.54
C GLU A 116 3.37 13.63 -6.30
N PHE A 117 2.05 13.59 -6.48
CA PHE A 117 1.08 13.77 -5.39
C PHE A 117 0.51 12.42 -4.96
N TRP A 118 1.24 11.74 -4.08
CA TRP A 118 0.76 10.50 -3.47
C TRP A 118 -0.56 10.72 -2.74
N SER A 119 -1.53 9.85 -3.01
CA SER A 119 -2.77 9.73 -2.26
C SER A 119 -3.18 8.26 -2.20
N LEU A 120 -3.78 7.87 -1.09
CA LEU A 120 -4.45 6.59 -0.93
C LEU A 120 -5.88 6.88 -0.47
N ASP A 121 -6.82 6.70 -1.38
CA ASP A 121 -8.22 7.08 -1.21
C ASP A 121 -9.12 5.84 -1.19
N PHE A 122 -10.10 5.81 -0.27
CA PHE A 122 -11.16 4.80 -0.27
C PHE A 122 -12.47 5.41 -0.81
N LEU A 123 -13.03 4.83 -1.87
CA LEU A 123 -14.16 5.37 -2.63
C LEU A 123 -15.36 4.41 -2.60
N ARG A 124 -16.57 4.95 -2.77
CA ARG A 124 -17.84 4.21 -2.80
C ARG A 124 -18.72 4.66 -3.97
#